data_AF-A0A3E0QTN5-F1
#
_entry.id   AF-A0A3E0QTN5-F1
#
_cell.length_a   1.000
_cell.length_b   1.000
_cell.length_c   1.000
_cell.angle_alpha   90.00
_cell.angle_beta   90.00
_cell.angle_gamma   90.00
#
_symmetry.space_group_name_H-M   'P 1'
#
loop_
_entity.id
_entity.type
_entity.pdbx_description
1 polymer ?
#
loop_
_entity_poly.entity_id
_entity_poly.type
_entity_poly.pdbx_seq_one_letter_code
_entity_poly.pdbx_strand_id
1 'polypeptide(L)'
;MVKDPDADATVTIANEDTANPGTNIFEHTDDWNQKHGGTIRKFFRFGYTDSSRWGEGSIKVEGEGTIVDPFVIYNYKQVVDEDMQKCMSQLADPSCPGYEAALAEYLANLNEAPMPEDPFYDEWVQATLNEESEKPKEEEVEIEKEEEKEESLEQQLGGENTLEALVDTSKQGAILIELAQTPKLNSYYAVDIKGGVYEETLTLPTTDYPDNRRALRNLASDANHRTMVRSQYERN
;
A
#
# COMPACT_ATOMS: atom_id res chain seq x y z
N MET A 1 -13.40 43.45 4.98
CA MET A 1 -13.29 44.59 5.93
C MET A 1 -14.53 45.45 5.77
N VAL A 2 -15.30 45.62 6.85
CA VAL A 2 -16.43 46.54 6.91
C VAL A 2 -16.02 47.69 7.83
N LYS A 3 -15.98 48.91 7.30
CA LYS A 3 -15.61 50.13 8.03
C LYS A 3 -16.16 51.36 7.32
N ASP A 4 -16.31 52.44 8.07
CA ASP A 4 -16.62 53.74 7.51
C ASP A 4 -15.40 54.33 6.79
N PRO A 5 -15.60 55.12 5.70
CA PRO A 5 -14.49 55.62 4.88
C PRO A 5 -13.54 56.54 5.63
N ASP A 6 -14.07 57.29 6.60
CA ASP A 6 -13.33 58.29 7.37
C ASP A 6 -12.68 57.73 8.64
N ALA A 7 -13.02 56.48 9.00
CA ALA A 7 -12.44 55.80 10.15
C ALA A 7 -10.99 55.37 9.85
N ASP A 8 -10.19 55.19 10.89
CA ASP A 8 -8.85 54.60 10.79
C ASP A 8 -8.87 53.15 11.26
N ALA A 9 -8.17 52.28 10.53
CA ALA A 9 -8.08 50.87 10.87
C ALA A 9 -6.81 50.24 10.29
N THR A 10 -6.17 49.40 11.08
CA THR A 10 -5.02 48.59 10.68
C THR A 10 -5.32 47.12 10.97
N VAL A 11 -4.90 46.24 10.07
CA VAL A 11 -5.08 44.80 10.21
C VAL A 11 -3.71 44.15 10.19
N THR A 12 -3.35 43.45 11.25
CA THR A 12 -2.09 42.71 11.33
C THR A 12 -2.38 41.23 11.34
N ILE A 13 -1.77 40.51 10.40
CA ILE A 13 -1.79 39.04 10.32
C ILE A 13 -0.41 38.57 10.75
N ALA A 14 -0.35 37.74 11.78
CA ALA A 14 0.91 37.23 12.31
C ALA A 14 0.83 35.74 12.61
N ASN A 15 1.96 35.05 12.53
CA ASN A 15 2.10 33.66 12.92
C ASN A 15 3.32 33.52 13.83
N GLU A 16 3.15 32.90 14.99
CA GLU A 16 4.22 32.76 15.98
C GLU A 16 5.32 31.81 15.48
N ASP A 17 6.58 32.04 15.89
CA ASP A 17 7.70 31.11 15.71
C ASP A 17 7.83 30.22 16.95
N THR A 18 7.47 28.94 16.84
CA THR A 18 7.58 27.99 17.97
C THR A 18 9.02 27.74 18.39
N ALA A 19 10.00 27.95 17.50
CA ALA A 19 11.41 27.78 17.82
C ALA A 19 11.98 28.96 18.61
N ASN A 20 11.39 30.15 18.48
CA ASN A 20 11.85 31.38 19.11
C ASN A 20 10.66 32.07 19.81
N PRO A 21 10.38 31.68 21.08
CA PRO A 21 9.20 32.18 21.79
C PRO A 21 9.24 33.70 21.89
N GLY A 22 8.12 34.34 21.51
CA GLY A 22 7.97 35.80 21.50
C GLY A 22 8.35 36.48 20.17
N THR A 23 8.69 35.72 19.12
CA THR A 23 8.89 36.25 17.78
C THR A 23 7.90 35.66 16.78
N ASN A 24 7.56 36.43 15.74
CA ASN A 24 6.68 35.98 14.67
C ASN A 24 7.52 35.50 13.49
N ILE A 25 7.21 34.31 12.96
CA ILE A 25 7.82 33.80 11.72
C ILE A 25 7.30 34.55 10.49
N PHE A 26 6.07 35.03 10.59
CA PHE A 26 5.42 35.86 9.59
C PHE A 26 4.63 36.96 10.30
N GLU A 27 4.78 38.18 9.83
CA GLU A 27 3.98 39.33 10.27
C GLU A 27 3.76 40.25 9.08
N HIS A 28 2.51 40.61 8.85
CA HIS A 28 2.12 41.51 7.78
C HIS A 28 1.01 42.43 8.27
N THR A 29 1.23 43.74 8.16
CA THR A 29 0.26 44.77 8.53
C THR A 29 -0.28 45.46 7.28
N ASP A 30 -1.61 45.56 7.21
CA ASP A 30 -2.37 46.26 6.20
C ASP A 30 -2.99 47.53 6.75
N ASP A 31 -2.65 48.65 6.11
CA ASP A 31 -3.17 49.96 6.44
C ASP A 31 -4.45 50.28 5.65
N TRP A 32 -5.56 50.43 6.38
CA TRP A 32 -6.88 50.82 5.88
C TRP A 32 -7.29 52.23 6.30
N ASN A 33 -6.37 53.07 6.77
CA ASN A 33 -6.65 54.44 7.18
C ASN A 33 -7.23 55.25 6.03
N GLN A 34 -8.35 55.93 6.30
CA GLN A 34 -9.09 56.78 5.35
C GLN A 34 -9.41 56.12 3.99
N LYS A 35 -9.59 54.79 3.98
CA LYS A 35 -9.94 54.02 2.78
C LYS A 35 -11.32 53.41 2.92
N HIS A 36 -12.02 53.20 1.80
CA HIS A 36 -13.25 52.43 1.83
C HIS A 36 -13.00 50.98 2.27
N GLY A 37 -13.94 50.41 3.04
CA GLY A 37 -13.95 48.97 3.33
C GLY A 37 -14.04 48.14 2.05
N GLY A 38 -13.41 46.96 2.08
CA GLY A 38 -13.40 46.04 0.94
C GLY A 38 -12.76 44.69 1.25
N THR A 39 -12.49 43.94 0.19
CA THR A 39 -11.80 42.65 0.24
C THR A 39 -10.41 42.80 -0.36
N ILE A 40 -9.38 42.36 0.38
CA ILE A 40 -8.02 42.29 -0.12
C ILE A 40 -7.61 40.83 -0.25
N ARG A 41 -6.85 40.51 -1.30
CA ARG A 41 -6.25 39.19 -1.50
C ARG A 41 -4.76 39.38 -1.70
N LYS A 42 -3.95 38.72 -0.89
CA LYS A 42 -2.49 38.76 -0.97
C LYS A 42 -1.94 37.35 -1.00
N PHE A 43 -0.82 37.21 -1.69
CA PHE A 43 -0.10 35.95 -1.79
C PHE A 43 1.36 36.20 -1.41
N PHE A 44 1.84 35.46 -0.42
CA PHE A 44 3.21 35.54 0.05
C PHE A 44 3.94 34.25 -0.31
N ARG A 45 5.21 34.39 -0.71
CA ARG A 45 6.11 33.25 -0.93
C ARG A 45 7.19 33.29 0.13
N PHE A 46 7.36 32.17 0.82
CA PHE A 46 8.39 31.98 1.82
C PHE A 46 9.47 31.03 1.29
N GLY A 47 10.67 31.12 1.85
CA GLY A 47 11.67 30.07 1.67
C GLY A 47 11.19 28.75 2.29
N TYR A 48 11.84 27.65 1.94
CA TYR A 48 11.58 26.37 2.59
C TYR A 48 11.88 26.50 4.08
N THR A 49 10.83 26.42 4.89
CA THR A 49 10.90 26.55 6.34
C THR A 49 10.20 25.34 6.93
N ASP A 50 10.79 24.74 7.95
CA ASP A 50 10.21 23.57 8.61
C ASP A 50 8.82 23.93 9.19
N SER A 51 7.84 23.05 8.97
CA SER A 51 6.47 23.22 9.48
C SER A 51 6.43 23.23 10.99
N SER A 52 7.37 22.56 11.66
CA SER A 52 7.46 22.54 13.13
C SER A 52 7.61 23.93 13.75
N ARG A 53 8.16 24.90 12.98
CA ARG A 53 8.38 26.29 13.40
C ARG A 53 7.14 27.17 13.35
N TRP A 54 6.11 26.76 12.61
CA TRP A 54 4.90 27.54 12.44
C TRP A 54 3.97 27.34 13.63
N GLY A 55 3.82 28.36 14.46
CA GLY A 55 2.96 28.37 15.63
C GLY A 55 1.54 28.87 15.35
N GLU A 56 0.90 29.39 16.41
CA GLU A 56 -0.46 29.89 16.33
C GLU A 56 -0.55 31.14 15.43
N GLY A 57 -1.55 31.14 14.55
CA GLY A 57 -1.87 32.26 13.67
C GLY A 57 -2.85 33.21 14.34
N SER A 58 -2.60 34.51 14.24
CA SER A 58 -3.49 35.55 14.77
C SER A 58 -3.78 36.62 13.72
N ILE A 59 -5.01 37.14 13.76
CA ILE A 59 -5.44 38.30 12.98
C ILE A 59 -5.92 39.34 13.99
N LYS A 60 -5.21 40.46 14.07
CA LYS A 60 -5.52 41.58 14.96
C LYS A 60 -6.00 42.75 14.15
N VAL A 61 -7.02 43.44 14.65
CA VAL A 61 -7.54 44.68 14.07
C VAL A 61 -7.41 45.77 15.11
N GLU A 62 -6.75 46.86 14.76
CA GLU A 62 -6.68 48.06 15.58
C GLU A 62 -7.48 49.17 14.87
N GLY A 63 -8.37 49.85 15.59
CA GLY A 63 -9.21 50.92 15.05
C GLY A 63 -10.67 50.54 14.81
N GLU A 64 -11.38 51.38 14.06
CA GLU A 64 -12.83 51.29 13.84
C GLU A 64 -13.14 50.54 12.54
N GLY A 65 -13.06 49.21 12.60
CA GLY A 65 -13.50 48.35 11.51
C GLY A 65 -13.57 46.89 11.90
N THR A 66 -14.38 46.11 11.16
CA THR A 66 -14.59 44.68 11.43
C THR A 66 -14.19 43.83 10.22
N ILE A 67 -13.61 42.66 10.50
CA ILE A 67 -13.33 41.66 9.47
C ILE A 67 -14.48 40.65 9.48
N VAL A 68 -15.06 40.43 8.30
CA VAL A 68 -16.10 39.43 8.06
C VAL A 68 -15.48 38.34 7.19
N ASP A 69 -15.64 37.09 7.60
CA ASP A 69 -15.19 35.87 6.92
C ASP A 69 -13.74 35.92 6.39
N PRO A 70 -12.73 36.05 7.28
CA PRO A 70 -11.34 35.93 6.86
C PRO A 70 -11.03 34.51 6.39
N PHE A 71 -10.29 34.39 5.30
CA PHE A 71 -9.84 33.11 4.75
C PHE A 71 -8.34 33.12 4.51
N VAL A 72 -7.63 32.15 5.10
CA VAL A 72 -6.17 31.99 5.01
C VAL A 72 -5.87 30.58 4.53
N ILE A 73 -5.04 30.45 3.49
CA ILE A 73 -4.61 29.17 2.94
C ILE A 73 -3.10 29.05 3.08
N TYR A 74 -2.64 27.97 3.70
CA TYR A 74 -1.24 27.59 3.76
C TYR A 74 -0.96 26.51 2.72
N ASN A 75 0.01 26.75 1.83
CA ASN A 75 0.50 25.74 0.91
C ASN A 75 1.81 25.19 1.48
N TYR A 76 1.83 23.90 1.79
CA TYR A 76 3.04 23.21 2.25
C TYR A 76 3.49 22.19 1.21
N LYS A 77 4.80 21.91 1.21
CA LYS A 77 5.38 20.81 0.46
C LYS A 77 5.81 19.76 1.47
N GLN A 78 5.20 18.59 1.42
CA GLN A 78 5.68 17.45 2.18
C GLN A 78 6.95 16.92 1.50
N VAL A 79 8.04 16.88 2.25
CA VAL A 79 9.25 16.17 1.83
C VAL A 79 9.07 14.74 2.35
N VAL A 80 8.89 13.80 1.42
CA VAL A 80 8.79 12.38 1.77
C VAL A 80 10.20 11.82 1.72
N ASP A 81 10.82 11.66 2.88
CA ASP A 81 12.11 11.00 3.03
C ASP A 81 11.93 9.46 3.03
N GLU A 82 13.01 8.71 2.81
CA GLU A 82 13.00 7.24 2.81
C GLU A 82 12.37 6.65 4.08
N ASP A 83 12.53 7.34 5.22
CA ASP A 83 11.96 6.91 6.49
C ASP A 83 10.44 7.15 6.57
N MET A 84 9.92 8.21 5.94
CA MET A 84 8.47 8.38 5.80
C MET A 84 7.88 7.42 4.76
N GLN A 85 8.64 7.02 3.73
CA GLN A 85 8.21 5.98 2.79
C GLN A 85 8.13 4.59 3.44
N LYS A 86 8.97 4.29 4.43
CA LYS A 86 8.85 3.04 5.20
C LYS A 86 7.56 3.00 6.01
N CYS A 87 7.11 4.16 6.49
CA CYS A 87 5.88 4.31 7.27
C CYS A 87 4.61 4.45 6.42
N MET A 88 4.53 3.76 5.27
CA MET A 88 3.32 3.71 4.44
C MET A 88 2.16 3.02 5.17
N SER A 89 2.45 2.10 6.09
CA SER A 89 1.51 1.65 7.11
C SER A 89 2.07 1.96 8.50
N GLN A 90 1.21 2.35 9.43
CA GLN A 90 1.60 2.70 10.79
C GLN A 90 2.23 1.51 11.55
N LEU A 91 1.98 0.28 11.12
CA LEU A 91 2.50 -0.97 11.68
C LEU A 91 3.72 -1.53 10.93
N ALA A 92 4.23 -0.84 9.90
CA ALA A 92 5.35 -1.34 9.10
C ALA A 92 6.67 -1.40 9.88
N ASP A 93 6.94 -0.41 10.73
CA ASP A 93 8.15 -0.33 11.55
C ASP A 93 7.82 0.28 12.93
N PRO A 94 8.38 -0.24 14.04
CA PRO A 94 8.23 0.34 15.38
C PRO A 94 8.66 1.80 15.50
N SER A 95 9.54 2.27 14.61
CA SER A 95 10.06 3.65 14.60
C SER A 95 9.09 4.64 13.95
N CYS A 96 7.98 4.15 13.37
CA CYS A 96 7.01 5.01 12.70
C CYS A 96 6.18 5.82 13.70
N PRO A 97 5.91 7.11 13.42
CA PRO A 97 5.06 7.92 14.28
C PRO A 97 3.64 7.33 14.32
N GLY A 98 3.14 7.07 15.53
CA GLY A 98 1.82 6.47 15.75
C GLY A 98 1.78 4.94 15.79
N TYR A 99 2.94 4.25 15.71
CA TYR A 99 3.01 2.79 15.78
C TYR A 99 2.35 2.21 17.04
N GLU A 100 2.64 2.77 18.22
CA GLU A 100 2.09 2.28 19.49
C GLU A 100 0.57 2.38 19.56
N ALA A 101 0.00 3.49 19.04
CA ALA A 101 -1.43 3.70 19.01
C ALA A 101 -2.12 2.73 18.05
N ALA A 102 -1.56 2.57 16.84
CA ALA A 102 -2.07 1.61 15.85
C ALA A 102 -1.96 0.16 16.35
N LEU A 103 -0.89 -0.18 17.08
CA LEU A 103 -0.72 -1.50 17.67
C LEU A 103 -1.74 -1.77 18.78
N ALA A 104 -1.98 -0.77 19.65
CA ALA A 104 -2.99 -0.89 20.69
C ALA A 104 -4.40 -1.08 20.12
N GLU A 105 -4.75 -0.35 19.07
CA GLU A 105 -6.02 -0.51 18.35
C GLU A 105 -6.13 -1.89 17.69
N TYR A 106 -5.06 -2.34 17.02
CA TYR A 106 -5.01 -3.68 16.43
C TYR A 106 -5.19 -4.79 17.47
N LEU A 107 -4.52 -4.69 18.61
CA LEU A 107 -4.66 -5.64 19.71
C LEU A 107 -6.04 -5.57 20.39
N ALA A 108 -6.65 -4.39 20.46
CA ALA A 108 -8.01 -4.24 20.97
C ALA A 108 -9.02 -4.94 20.06
N ASN A 109 -8.87 -4.79 18.74
CA ASN A 109 -9.70 -5.46 17.74
C ASN A 109 -9.46 -6.98 17.68
N LEU A 110 -8.28 -7.49 18.10
CA LEU A 110 -8.03 -8.92 18.25
C LEU A 110 -8.70 -9.54 19.49
N ASN A 111 -9.01 -8.72 20.51
CA ASN A 111 -9.70 -9.17 21.73
C ASN A 111 -11.23 -9.24 21.57
N GLU A 112 -11.78 -8.67 20.50
CA GLU A 112 -13.03 -9.18 19.97
C GLU A 112 -12.72 -10.57 19.43
N ALA A 113 -12.89 -11.57 20.31
CA ALA A 113 -12.85 -12.96 19.90
C ALA A 113 -13.71 -13.05 18.63
N PRO A 114 -13.20 -13.60 17.52
CA PRO A 114 -14.11 -14.02 16.48
C PRO A 114 -15.10 -14.89 17.23
N MET A 115 -16.38 -14.47 17.30
CA MET A 115 -17.42 -15.45 17.57
C MET A 115 -17.07 -16.60 16.65
N PRO A 116 -16.85 -17.82 17.14
CA PRO A 116 -16.65 -18.94 16.24
C PRO A 116 -17.91 -18.94 15.39
N GLU A 117 -17.81 -18.37 14.19
CA GLU A 117 -18.87 -18.40 13.21
C GLU A 117 -19.04 -19.87 12.98
N ASP A 118 -20.15 -20.39 13.47
CA ASP A 118 -20.50 -21.79 13.30
C ASP A 118 -20.37 -22.05 11.79
N PRO A 119 -19.45 -22.94 11.36
CA PRO A 119 -19.13 -23.15 9.96
C PRO A 119 -20.36 -23.47 9.11
N PHE A 120 -21.46 -23.90 9.75
CA PHE A 120 -22.75 -24.11 9.12
C PHE A 120 -23.37 -22.83 8.52
N TYR A 121 -23.07 -21.64 9.04
CA TYR A 121 -23.58 -20.36 8.52
C TYR A 121 -22.61 -19.65 7.58
N ASP A 122 -21.45 -20.23 7.30
CA ASP A 122 -20.55 -19.71 6.28
C ASP A 122 -21.21 -19.82 4.89
N GLU A 123 -21.29 -18.70 4.18
CA GLU A 123 -21.94 -18.58 2.87
C GLU A 123 -21.32 -19.57 1.86
N TRP A 124 -20.01 -19.83 1.95
CA TRP A 124 -19.32 -20.79 1.09
C TRP A 124 -19.67 -22.24 1.41
N VAL A 125 -19.88 -22.56 2.70
CA VAL A 125 -20.29 -23.89 3.15
C VAL A 125 -21.76 -24.15 2.79
N GLN A 126 -22.63 -23.15 2.91
CA GLN A 126 -24.02 -23.27 2.47
C GLN A 126 -24.13 -23.40 0.95
N ALA A 127 -23.31 -22.69 0.18
CA ALA A 127 -23.30 -22.82 -1.28
C ALA A 127 -22.94 -24.25 -1.72
N THR A 128 -21.95 -24.88 -1.08
CA THR A 128 -21.54 -26.25 -1.38
C THR A 128 -22.58 -27.29 -0.95
N LEU A 129 -23.18 -27.14 0.23
CA LEU A 129 -24.27 -28.02 0.69
C LEU A 129 -25.52 -27.91 -0.19
N ASN A 130 -25.87 -26.68 -0.63
CA ASN A 130 -26.99 -26.47 -1.52
C ASN A 130 -26.72 -27.05 -2.92
N GLU A 131 -25.49 -26.93 -3.43
CA GLU A 131 -25.08 -27.54 -4.70
C GLU A 131 -25.16 -29.08 -4.65
N GLU A 132 -24.78 -29.72 -3.53
CA GLU A 132 -24.98 -31.16 -3.35
C GLU A 132 -26.46 -31.56 -3.26
N SER A 133 -27.31 -30.71 -2.68
CA SER A 133 -28.75 -30.96 -2.55
C SER A 133 -29.54 -30.75 -3.85
N GLU A 134 -29.03 -29.86 -4.73
CA GLU A 134 -29.64 -29.52 -6.02
C GLU A 134 -29.11 -30.36 -7.17
N LYS A 135 -28.10 -31.21 -6.97
CA LYS A 135 -27.78 -32.27 -7.93
C LYS A 135 -29.06 -33.07 -8.15
N PRO A 136 -29.65 -33.05 -9.36
CA PRO A 136 -30.76 -33.95 -9.65
C PRO A 136 -30.22 -35.34 -9.35
N LYS A 137 -30.98 -36.16 -8.60
CA LYS A 137 -30.75 -37.60 -8.49
C LYS A 137 -30.33 -38.06 -9.86
N GLU A 138 -29.04 -38.35 -10.01
CA GLU A 138 -28.44 -38.55 -11.31
C GLU A 138 -29.35 -39.54 -12.04
N GLU A 139 -29.86 -39.09 -13.18
CA GLU A 139 -30.51 -39.96 -14.14
C GLU A 139 -29.65 -41.21 -14.20
N GLU A 140 -30.27 -42.37 -14.00
CA GLU A 140 -29.69 -43.67 -14.26
C GLU A 140 -29.15 -43.64 -15.69
N VAL A 141 -27.91 -43.18 -15.84
CA VAL A 141 -27.13 -43.39 -17.05
C VAL A 141 -26.96 -44.90 -17.06
N GLU A 142 -27.72 -45.56 -17.93
CA GLU A 142 -27.42 -46.90 -18.41
C GLU A 142 -26.00 -46.84 -18.99
N ILE A 143 -25.01 -46.96 -18.10
CA ILE A 143 -23.70 -47.43 -18.45
C ILE A 143 -23.98 -48.84 -18.95
N GLU A 144 -23.92 -49.02 -20.27
CA GLU A 144 -23.75 -50.33 -20.88
C GLU A 144 -22.64 -51.01 -20.08
N LYS A 145 -23.05 -51.94 -19.21
CA LYS A 145 -22.14 -52.80 -18.49
C LYS A 145 -21.40 -53.61 -19.54
N GLU A 146 -20.24 -53.13 -19.98
CA GLU A 146 -19.16 -54.08 -20.21
C GLU A 146 -19.05 -54.85 -18.89
N GLU A 147 -19.51 -56.10 -18.91
CA GLU A 147 -19.26 -57.08 -17.87
C GLU A 147 -17.76 -57.41 -17.82
N GLU A 148 -16.91 -56.41 -17.60
CA GLU A 148 -15.72 -56.66 -16.83
C GLU A 148 -16.22 -56.96 -15.42
N LYS A 149 -16.10 -58.22 -15.04
CA LYS A 149 -16.26 -58.66 -13.66
C LYS A 149 -15.31 -57.82 -12.81
N GLU A 150 -15.78 -56.69 -12.30
CA GLU A 150 -15.35 -56.17 -11.02
C GLU A 150 -15.71 -57.25 -10.01
N GLU A 151 -14.84 -58.25 -9.88
CA GLU A 151 -14.75 -58.99 -8.63
C GLU A 151 -14.63 -57.91 -7.57
N SER A 152 -15.62 -57.83 -6.68
CA SER A 152 -15.63 -56.79 -5.65
C SER A 152 -14.28 -56.83 -4.95
N LEU A 153 -13.68 -55.67 -4.71
CA LEU A 153 -12.44 -55.57 -3.97
C LEU A 153 -12.52 -56.36 -2.65
N GLU A 154 -13.72 -56.45 -2.06
CA GLU A 154 -14.04 -57.33 -0.93
C GLU A 154 -13.81 -58.82 -1.22
N GLN A 155 -14.18 -59.35 -2.39
CA GLN A 155 -13.91 -60.75 -2.75
C GLN A 155 -12.41 -61.01 -2.96
N GLN A 156 -11.67 -60.06 -3.54
CA GLN A 156 -10.21 -60.14 -3.68
C GLN A 156 -9.48 -60.03 -2.34
N LEU A 157 -10.01 -59.24 -1.39
CA LEU A 157 -9.48 -59.06 -0.04
C LEU A 157 -10.01 -60.09 0.99
N GLY A 158 -10.74 -61.12 0.55
CA GLY A 158 -11.13 -62.26 1.39
C GLY A 158 -12.47 -62.13 2.13
N GLY A 159 -13.42 -61.36 1.58
CA GLY A 159 -14.75 -61.14 2.15
C GLY A 159 -15.59 -62.42 2.26
N GLU A 160 -15.41 -63.38 1.37
CA GLU A 160 -16.00 -64.72 1.49
C GLU A 160 -15.00 -65.71 2.11
N ASN A 161 -14.85 -65.66 3.43
CA ASN A 161 -14.05 -66.62 4.21
C ASN A 161 -14.72 -68.00 4.24
N THR A 162 -14.64 -68.73 3.13
CA THR A 162 -14.96 -70.17 3.11
C THR A 162 -13.86 -70.96 3.83
N LEU A 163 -14.23 -72.02 4.57
CA LEU A 163 -13.29 -72.83 5.35
C LEU A 163 -12.16 -73.44 4.51
N GLU A 164 -12.39 -73.68 3.21
CA GLU A 164 -11.35 -74.16 2.28
C GLU A 164 -10.36 -73.06 1.86
N ALA A 165 -10.82 -71.80 1.69
CA ALA A 165 -9.96 -70.67 1.34
C ALA A 165 -9.01 -70.26 2.49
N LEU A 166 -9.41 -70.51 3.73
CA LEU A 166 -8.58 -70.28 4.92
C LEU A 166 -7.47 -71.34 5.12
N VAL A 167 -7.59 -72.51 4.48
CA VAL A 167 -6.62 -73.62 4.60
C VAL A 167 -5.55 -73.55 3.52
N ASP A 168 -5.78 -72.85 2.40
CA ASP A 168 -4.82 -72.71 1.32
C ASP A 168 -3.75 -71.64 1.64
N THR A 169 -2.63 -72.11 2.19
CA THR A 169 -1.48 -71.28 2.61
C THR A 169 -0.83 -70.53 1.45
N SER A 170 -1.00 -71.00 0.21
CA SER A 170 -0.42 -70.37 -0.97
C SER A 170 -1.13 -69.06 -1.34
N LYS A 171 -2.45 -69.03 -1.23
CA LYS A 171 -3.28 -67.85 -1.51
C LYS A 171 -3.14 -66.77 -0.46
N GLN A 172 -3.06 -67.16 0.82
CA GLN A 172 -2.79 -66.22 1.92
C GLN A 172 -1.41 -65.56 1.78
N GLY A 173 -0.41 -66.30 1.29
CA GLY A 173 0.91 -65.75 0.99
C GLY A 173 0.89 -64.69 -0.11
N ALA A 174 0.11 -64.90 -1.18
CA ALA A 174 -0.03 -63.93 -2.25
C ALA A 174 -0.70 -62.63 -1.79
N ILE A 175 -1.77 -62.72 -1.00
CA ILE A 175 -2.46 -61.55 -0.42
C ILE A 175 -1.54 -60.75 0.50
N LEU A 176 -0.75 -61.44 1.34
CA LEU A 176 0.24 -60.79 2.21
C LEU A 176 1.36 -60.11 1.41
N ILE A 177 1.78 -60.68 0.28
CA ILE A 177 2.78 -60.07 -0.60
C ILE A 177 2.20 -58.80 -1.26
N GLU A 178 0.94 -58.83 -1.66
CA GLU A 178 0.26 -57.68 -2.27
C GLU A 178 0.01 -56.55 -1.26
N LEU A 179 -0.39 -56.89 -0.02
CA LEU A 179 -0.49 -55.93 1.09
C LEU A 179 0.86 -55.38 1.56
N ALA A 180 1.95 -56.16 1.40
CA ALA A 180 3.30 -55.73 1.74
C ALA A 180 3.94 -54.83 0.67
N GLN A 181 3.31 -54.67 -0.51
CA GLN A 181 3.70 -53.63 -1.45
C GLN A 181 3.21 -52.27 -0.93
N THR A 182 4.07 -51.66 -0.12
CA THR A 182 4.05 -50.28 0.41
C THR A 182 3.36 -49.29 -0.55
N PRO A 183 2.56 -48.35 -0.02
CA PRO A 183 1.41 -47.80 -0.73
C PRO A 183 1.86 -46.95 -1.93
N LYS A 184 1.13 -47.08 -3.04
CA LYS A 184 1.08 -46.08 -4.12
C LYS A 184 0.43 -44.80 -3.58
N LEU A 185 1.03 -44.15 -2.60
CA LEU A 185 0.72 -42.78 -2.25
C LEU A 185 1.37 -41.92 -3.33
N ASN A 186 0.68 -41.72 -4.44
CA ASN A 186 0.99 -40.59 -5.31
C ASN A 186 0.83 -39.34 -4.44
N SER A 187 1.93 -38.61 -4.20
CA SER A 187 1.83 -37.35 -3.48
C SER A 187 0.96 -36.40 -4.29
N TYR A 188 -0.09 -35.87 -3.67
CA TYR A 188 -1.03 -34.95 -4.32
C TYR A 188 -0.39 -33.62 -4.77
N TYR A 189 0.90 -33.39 -4.45
CA TYR A 189 1.61 -32.12 -4.65
C TYR A 189 2.94 -32.26 -5.42
N ALA A 190 3.06 -33.22 -6.34
CA ALA A 190 4.20 -33.26 -7.26
C ALA A 190 3.99 -32.26 -8.41
N VAL A 191 4.32 -30.99 -8.20
CA VAL A 191 4.30 -29.95 -9.25
C VAL A 191 5.67 -29.89 -9.94
N ASP A 192 5.75 -30.28 -11.22
CA ASP A 192 6.94 -30.15 -12.06
C ASP A 192 7.01 -28.73 -12.67
N ILE A 193 7.85 -27.86 -12.12
CA ILE A 193 8.00 -26.49 -12.64
C ILE A 193 8.99 -26.50 -13.80
N LYS A 194 8.49 -26.32 -15.03
CA LYS A 194 9.30 -26.21 -16.25
C LYS A 194 10.10 -24.89 -16.22
N GLY A 195 11.40 -24.97 -15.99
CA GLY A 195 12.31 -23.81 -16.08
C GLY A 195 12.61 -23.40 -17.54
N GLY A 196 12.89 -22.11 -17.73
CA GLY A 196 13.38 -21.52 -18.99
C GLY A 196 14.16 -20.24 -18.74
N VAL A 197 15.10 -19.89 -19.63
CA VAL A 197 15.88 -18.65 -19.56
C VAL A 197 15.27 -17.65 -20.55
N TYR A 198 15.00 -16.42 -20.08
CA TYR A 198 14.59 -15.32 -20.95
C TYR A 198 15.84 -14.67 -21.54
N GLU A 199 16.05 -14.81 -22.85
CA GLU A 199 17.11 -14.07 -23.55
C GLU A 199 16.59 -12.66 -23.89
N GLU A 200 17.25 -11.63 -23.36
CA GLU A 200 16.95 -10.23 -23.69
C GLU A 200 17.24 -9.95 -25.17
N THR A 201 16.25 -9.45 -25.90
CA THR A 201 16.35 -9.14 -27.34
C THR A 201 16.64 -7.66 -27.63
N LEU A 202 16.89 -6.83 -26.61
CA LEU A 202 17.06 -5.39 -26.79
C LEU A 202 18.51 -5.04 -27.16
N THR A 203 18.84 -5.11 -28.45
CA THR A 203 20.08 -4.52 -28.96
C THR A 203 19.86 -3.04 -29.30
N LEU A 204 20.58 -2.15 -28.62
CA LEU A 204 20.56 -0.71 -28.96
C LEU A 204 21.19 -0.50 -30.35
N PRO A 205 20.50 0.15 -31.30
CA PRO A 205 21.05 0.39 -32.63
C PRO A 205 22.20 1.41 -32.54
N THR A 206 23.38 1.01 -32.98
CA THR A 206 24.54 1.90 -33.19
C THR A 206 24.23 2.84 -34.34
N THR A 207 23.54 3.92 -34.03
CA THR A 207 23.24 5.01 -34.96
C THR A 207 24.23 6.14 -34.70
N ASP A 208 24.99 6.51 -35.73
CA ASP A 208 25.82 7.71 -35.70
C ASP A 208 24.89 8.93 -35.66
N TYR A 209 24.68 9.47 -34.47
CA TYR A 209 23.89 10.69 -34.29
C TYR A 209 24.67 11.90 -34.81
N PRO A 210 24.03 12.81 -35.57
CA PRO A 210 24.69 14.01 -36.03
C PRO A 210 25.02 14.95 -34.86
N ASP A 211 26.26 15.44 -34.82
CA ASP A 211 26.72 16.32 -33.75
C ASP A 211 25.88 17.61 -33.66
N ASN A 212 25.39 17.90 -32.45
CA ASN A 212 24.67 19.13 -32.17
C ASN A 212 25.64 20.32 -32.06
N ARG A 213 25.92 20.96 -33.19
CA ARG A 213 26.80 22.14 -33.28
C ARG A 213 26.36 23.31 -32.38
N ARG A 214 25.08 23.38 -32.01
CA ARG A 214 24.56 24.41 -31.10
C ARG A 214 24.97 24.12 -29.64
N ALA A 215 24.97 22.85 -29.23
CA ALA A 215 25.49 22.44 -27.93
C ALA A 215 27.01 22.70 -27.82
N LEU A 216 27.76 22.44 -28.89
CA LEU A 216 29.22 22.69 -28.92
C LEU A 216 29.59 24.17 -28.76
N ARG A 217 28.71 25.11 -29.15
CA ARG A 217 28.95 26.56 -28.95
C ARG A 217 28.91 26.97 -27.48
N ASN A 218 28.15 26.25 -26.65
CA ASN A 218 28.01 26.57 -25.24
C ASN A 218 29.17 26.02 -24.40
N LEU A 219 30.01 25.13 -24.96
CA LEU A 219 31.18 24.58 -24.25
C LEU A 219 32.18 25.65 -23.81
N ALA A 220 32.38 26.71 -24.60
CA ALA A 220 33.26 27.82 -24.21
C ALA A 220 32.67 28.65 -23.05
N SER A 221 31.35 28.80 -23.02
CA SER A 221 30.64 29.45 -21.91
C SER A 221 30.71 28.61 -20.64
N ASP A 222 30.54 27.29 -20.76
CA ASP A 222 30.66 26.34 -19.66
C ASP A 222 32.08 26.28 -19.09
N ALA A 223 33.09 26.34 -19.96
CA ALA A 223 34.49 26.43 -19.54
C ALA A 223 34.72 27.70 -18.70
N ASN A 224 34.28 28.86 -19.19
CA ASN A 224 34.39 30.13 -18.45
C ASN A 224 33.63 30.09 -17.12
N HIS A 225 32.42 29.51 -17.11
CA HIS A 225 31.63 29.35 -15.89
C HIS A 225 32.35 28.45 -14.87
N ARG A 226 32.89 27.30 -15.31
CA ARG A 226 33.68 26.40 -14.45
C ARG A 226 34.91 27.10 -13.86
N THR A 227 35.60 27.92 -14.66
CA THR A 227 36.75 28.70 -14.19
C THR A 227 36.33 29.75 -13.15
N MET A 228 35.24 30.48 -13.39
CA MET A 228 34.69 31.42 -12.41
C MET A 228 34.30 30.73 -11.10
N VAL A 229 33.58 29.61 -11.17
CA VAL A 229 33.19 28.86 -9.97
C VAL A 229 34.42 28.38 -9.21
N ARG A 230 35.42 27.78 -9.89
CA ARG A 230 36.66 27.33 -9.24
C ARG A 230 37.43 28.47 -8.58
N SER A 231 37.49 29.65 -9.19
CA SER A 231 38.16 30.81 -8.61
C SER A 231 37.56 31.29 -7.28
N GLN A 232 36.29 30.97 -7.01
CA GLN A 232 35.66 31.27 -5.71
C GLN A 232 36.18 30.36 -4.58
N TYR A 233 36.65 29.16 -4.93
CA TYR A 233 37.15 28.17 -3.97
C TYR A 233 38.68 28.19 -3.81
N GLU A 234 39.41 28.84 -4.71
CA GLU A 234 40.88 28.99 -4.64
C GLU A 234 41.34 30.13 -3.71
N ARG A 235 40.40 30.91 -3.13
CA ARG A 235 40.70 32.06 -2.26
C ARG A 235 40.51 31.82 -0.75
N ASN A 236 40.40 30.55 -0.35
CA ASN A 236 40.53 30.06 1.02
C ASN A 236 41.70 29.08 1.13
#